data_AF-A0A3P6STQ0-F1
#
_entry.id   AF-A0A3P6STQ0-F1
#
_cell.length_a   1.000
_cell.length_b   1.000
_cell.length_c   1.000
_cell.angle_alpha   90.00
_cell.angle_beta   90.00
_cell.angle_gamma   90.00
#
_symmetry.space_group_name_H-M   'P 1'
#
loop_
_entity.id
_entity.type
_entity.pdbx_description
1 polymer ?
#
loop_
_entity_poly.entity_id
_entity_poly.type
_entity_poly.pdbx_seq_one_letter_code
_entity_poly.pdbx_strand_id
1 'polypeptide(L)'
;MDGSSSPVPSGPEGRSPLSASRRYNTDDASDPTTRVRVYKRRESVREVWIQVSLFTFWHILRNLLKMMNSGRIALAFLVAVIATIIFILTPSSVFHCERVNLPKPPKLEGVLTVNSILTKADYLLEHQIFGPESIVVENNNIWTGTQDGMLIAIEHETIRKNYRFGSVNPDLCDGGFDMESKCGRPLGLRQLSAGSVLAIDTYLGIFSVNLE
;
A
#
# COMPACT_ATOMS: atom_id res chain seq x y z
N MET A 1 -28.40 -61.30 -2.90
CA MET A 1 -29.69 -60.59 -3.05
C MET A 1 -29.36 -59.15 -3.32
N ASP A 2 -29.90 -58.69 -4.44
CA ASP A 2 -29.55 -57.47 -5.16
C ASP A 2 -29.85 -56.17 -4.42
N GLY A 3 -29.17 -55.10 -4.86
CA GLY A 3 -29.49 -53.73 -4.50
C GLY A 3 -28.66 -52.75 -5.29
N SER A 4 -29.13 -52.43 -6.50
CA SER A 4 -28.58 -51.45 -7.43
C SER A 4 -28.61 -50.01 -6.90
N SER A 5 -27.70 -49.17 -7.38
CA SER A 5 -28.03 -47.78 -7.77
C SER A 5 -26.91 -47.13 -8.58
N SER A 6 -27.35 -46.30 -9.51
CA SER A 6 -26.78 -45.82 -10.77
C SER A 6 -25.65 -44.77 -10.65
N PRO A 7 -24.95 -44.45 -11.76
CA PRO A 7 -23.82 -43.52 -11.77
C PRO A 7 -24.28 -42.06 -11.82
N VAL A 8 -23.56 -41.18 -11.11
CA VAL A 8 -23.80 -39.73 -11.05
C VAL A 8 -22.97 -39.03 -12.15
N PRO A 9 -23.51 -38.00 -12.84
CA PRO A 9 -23.07 -37.61 -14.18
C PRO A 9 -21.87 -36.68 -14.20
N SER A 10 -21.11 -36.78 -15.30
CA SER A 10 -20.05 -35.87 -15.72
C SER A 10 -20.60 -34.59 -16.37
N GLY A 11 -20.10 -33.44 -15.93
CA GLY A 11 -20.09 -32.19 -16.69
C GLY A 11 -19.84 -30.94 -15.82
N PRO A 12 -19.41 -29.79 -16.38
CA PRO A 12 -18.60 -29.57 -17.57
C PRO A 12 -17.16 -29.12 -17.21
N GLU A 13 -16.22 -29.41 -18.11
CA GLU A 13 -14.94 -28.72 -18.20
C GLU A 13 -15.14 -27.20 -18.37
N GLY A 14 -14.27 -26.42 -17.74
CA GLY A 14 -14.03 -25.03 -18.15
C GLY A 14 -14.20 -23.99 -17.05
N ARG A 15 -13.21 -23.88 -16.17
CA ARG A 15 -12.67 -22.58 -15.73
C ARG A 15 -11.29 -22.79 -15.14
N SER A 16 -10.29 -22.44 -15.92
CA SER A 16 -8.89 -22.30 -15.50
C SER A 16 -8.83 -21.37 -14.28
N PRO A 17 -8.33 -21.81 -13.11
CA PRO A 17 -7.82 -20.86 -12.15
C PRO A 17 -6.58 -20.26 -12.80
N LEU A 18 -6.55 -18.94 -12.97
CA LEU A 18 -5.31 -18.22 -13.23
C LEU A 18 -4.39 -18.45 -12.02
N SER A 19 -3.61 -19.51 -12.12
CA SER A 19 -2.51 -19.84 -11.23
C SER A 19 -1.44 -18.78 -11.41
N ALA A 20 -1.54 -17.67 -10.68
CA ALA A 20 -0.39 -16.80 -10.47
C ALA A 20 0.46 -17.31 -9.30
N SER A 21 0.73 -18.63 -9.27
CA SER A 21 1.85 -19.16 -8.52
C SER A 21 3.09 -18.85 -9.36
N ARG A 22 3.63 -17.64 -9.18
CA ARG A 22 4.90 -17.26 -9.80
C ARG A 22 5.99 -18.05 -9.10
N ARG A 23 6.26 -19.26 -9.60
CA ARG A 23 7.48 -20.01 -9.30
C ARG A 23 8.66 -19.08 -9.51
N TYR A 24 9.36 -18.74 -8.43
CA TYR A 24 10.58 -17.95 -8.50
C TYR A 24 11.65 -18.85 -9.10
N ASN A 25 11.83 -18.76 -10.42
CA ASN A 25 12.84 -19.53 -11.13
C ASN A 25 14.21 -18.87 -10.81
N THR A 26 15.11 -19.63 -10.20
CA THR A 26 16.42 -19.13 -9.71
C THR A 26 17.40 -18.77 -10.84
N ASP A 27 17.00 -18.93 -12.10
CA ASP A 27 17.79 -18.63 -13.28
C ASP A 27 17.58 -17.20 -13.83
N ASP A 28 16.67 -16.42 -13.23
CA ASP A 28 16.25 -15.10 -13.75
C ASP A 28 17.07 -13.92 -13.19
N ALA A 29 18.32 -14.16 -12.79
CA ALA A 29 19.23 -13.13 -12.28
C ALA A 29 19.69 -12.12 -13.36
N SER A 30 19.10 -12.16 -14.56
CA SER A 30 19.47 -11.32 -15.71
C SER A 30 18.37 -10.38 -16.21
N ASP A 31 17.19 -10.30 -15.59
CA ASP A 31 16.13 -9.38 -16.04
C ASP A 31 16.43 -7.91 -15.64
N PRO A 32 16.69 -6.99 -16.59
CA PRO A 32 17.01 -5.59 -16.32
C PRO A 32 15.78 -4.71 -15.98
N THR A 33 14.61 -5.28 -15.68
CA THR A 33 13.36 -4.52 -15.53
C THR A 33 12.91 -4.23 -14.10
N THR A 34 13.64 -4.65 -13.06
CA THR A 34 13.31 -4.29 -11.66
C THR A 34 13.62 -2.81 -11.34
N ARG A 35 12.82 -1.90 -11.90
CA ARG A 35 12.93 -0.45 -11.67
C ARG A 35 12.21 -0.07 -10.38
N VAL A 36 12.92 -0.05 -9.27
CA VAL A 36 12.41 0.56 -8.03
C VAL A 36 12.52 2.08 -8.15
N ARG A 37 11.40 2.78 -8.35
CA ARG A 37 11.34 4.24 -8.26
C ARG A 37 11.00 4.65 -6.83
N VAL A 38 12.02 5.09 -6.10
CA VAL A 38 11.86 5.66 -4.76
C VAL A 38 11.44 7.12 -4.90
N TYR A 39 10.19 7.43 -4.53
CA TYR A 39 9.69 8.80 -4.49
C TYR A 39 9.70 9.30 -3.05
N LYS A 40 10.55 10.30 -2.75
CA LYS A 40 10.54 10.98 -1.46
C LYS A 40 9.38 12.00 -1.45
N ARG A 41 8.25 11.64 -0.84
CA ARG A 41 7.11 12.55 -0.62
C ARG A 41 7.52 13.61 0.40
N ARG A 42 7.70 14.86 -0.03
CA ARG A 42 7.85 16.02 0.87
C ARG A 42 6.61 16.91 0.73
N GLU A 43 6.04 17.27 1.88
CA GLU A 43 4.70 17.83 2.05
C GLU A 43 4.46 19.18 1.36
N SER A 44 3.21 19.33 0.89
CA SER A 44 2.42 20.55 0.67
C SER A 44 3.15 21.87 0.35
N VAL A 45 3.88 21.90 -0.77
CA VAL A 45 4.38 23.17 -1.35
C VAL A 45 3.27 23.89 -2.16
N ARG A 46 2.17 23.19 -2.50
CA ARG A 46 1.10 23.71 -3.38
C ARG A 46 0.35 24.91 -2.78
N GLU A 47 0.04 24.88 -1.49
CA GLU A 47 -0.70 25.97 -0.82
C GLU A 47 0.12 27.27 -0.76
N VAL A 48 1.43 27.15 -0.54
CA VAL A 48 2.34 28.32 -0.50
C VAL A 48 2.43 28.97 -1.88
N TRP A 49 2.51 28.18 -2.96
CA TRP A 49 2.53 28.73 -4.32
C TRP A 49 1.23 29.42 -4.72
N ILE A 50 0.07 28.93 -4.27
CA ILE A 50 -1.23 29.56 -4.55
C ILE A 50 -1.31 30.93 -3.86
N GLN A 51 -0.92 31.02 -2.58
CA GLN A 51 -0.93 32.28 -1.83
C GLN A 51 0.05 33.31 -2.42
N VAL A 52 1.26 32.88 -2.79
CA VAL A 52 2.26 33.76 -3.44
C VAL A 52 1.77 34.21 -4.82
N SER A 53 1.09 33.35 -5.58
CA SER A 53 0.54 33.69 -6.89
C SER A 53 -0.62 34.69 -6.79
N LEU A 54 -1.52 34.54 -5.82
CA LEU A 54 -2.62 35.49 -5.59
C LEU A 54 -2.12 36.85 -5.11
N PHE A 55 -1.11 36.87 -4.23
CA PHE A 55 -0.50 38.11 -3.74
C PHE A 55 0.23 38.87 -4.85
N THR A 56 1.01 38.17 -5.66
CA THR A 56 1.70 38.77 -6.82
C THR A 56 0.71 39.26 -7.87
N PHE A 57 -0.35 38.49 -8.16
CA PHE A 57 -1.41 38.89 -9.08
C PHE A 57 -2.14 40.16 -8.61
N TRP A 58 -2.50 40.25 -7.33
CA TRP A 58 -3.15 41.44 -6.77
C TRP A 58 -2.26 42.68 -6.85
N HIS A 59 -0.96 42.54 -6.56
CA HIS A 59 0.00 43.65 -6.67
C HIS A 59 0.22 44.11 -8.11
N ILE A 60 0.27 43.18 -9.07
CA ILE A 60 0.38 43.48 -10.50
C ILE A 60 -0.88 44.20 -10.99
N LEU A 61 -2.07 43.69 -10.65
CA LEU A 61 -3.36 44.30 -11.03
C LEU A 61 -3.49 45.74 -10.50
N ARG A 62 -3.09 45.97 -9.24
CA ARG A 62 -3.10 47.31 -8.62
C ARG A 62 -2.16 48.29 -9.32
N ASN A 63 -1.02 47.83 -9.80
CA ASN A 63 -0.06 48.66 -10.53
C ASN A 63 -0.48 48.91 -11.99
N LEU A 64 -1.13 47.94 -12.64
CA LEU A 64 -1.71 48.10 -13.99
C LEU A 64 -2.83 49.15 -14.01
N LEU A 65 -3.71 49.14 -13.00
CA LEU A 65 -4.77 50.15 -12.84
C LEU A 65 -4.21 51.57 -12.64
N LYS A 66 -3.06 51.72 -11.98
CA LYS A 66 -2.38 53.02 -11.82
C LYS A 66 -1.64 53.49 -13.08
N MET A 67 -1.21 52.59 -13.95
CA MET A 67 -0.45 52.92 -15.16
C MET A 67 -1.32 53.28 -16.38
N MET A 68 -2.64 53.01 -16.34
CA MET A 68 -3.59 53.38 -17.40
C MET A 68 -3.72 54.91 -17.63
N ASN A 69 -3.22 55.77 -16.73
CA ASN A 69 -3.32 57.23 -16.83
C ASN A 69 -2.00 57.97 -17.12
N SER A 70 -0.88 57.29 -17.40
CA SER A 70 0.45 57.95 -17.38
C SER A 70 1.42 57.61 -18.53
N GLY A 71 0.93 57.14 -19.69
CA GLY A 71 1.79 56.91 -20.88
C GLY A 71 2.85 55.81 -20.72
N ARG A 72 2.88 55.10 -19.58
CA ARG A 72 3.85 54.04 -19.23
C ARG A 72 3.36 52.63 -19.56
N ILE A 73 2.25 52.51 -20.29
CA ILE A 73 1.63 51.24 -20.68
C ILE A 73 2.61 50.36 -21.47
N ALA A 74 3.41 50.96 -22.37
CA ALA A 74 4.41 50.23 -23.14
C ALA A 74 5.50 49.58 -22.25
N LEU A 75 5.93 50.28 -21.19
CA LEU A 75 6.91 49.76 -20.23
C LEU A 75 6.31 48.63 -19.39
N ALA A 76 5.05 48.76 -18.97
CA ALA A 76 4.32 47.72 -18.25
C ALA A 76 4.21 46.43 -19.07
N PHE A 77 3.86 46.57 -20.33
CA PHE A 77 3.73 45.46 -21.27
C PHE A 77 5.08 44.79 -21.51
N LEU A 78 6.15 45.57 -21.69
CA LEU A 78 7.51 45.05 -21.84
C LEU A 78 7.95 44.23 -20.61
N VAL A 79 7.70 44.73 -19.39
CA VAL A 79 8.02 44.01 -18.14
C VAL A 79 7.22 42.73 -18.01
N ALA A 80 5.93 42.74 -18.36
CA ALA A 80 5.09 41.56 -18.32
C ALA A 80 5.58 40.49 -19.32
N VAL A 81 5.91 40.89 -20.55
CA VAL A 81 6.47 39.98 -21.56
C VAL A 81 7.79 39.36 -21.09
N ILE A 82 8.69 40.16 -20.52
CA ILE A 82 9.96 39.66 -19.96
C ILE A 82 9.70 38.68 -18.81
N ALA A 83 8.77 38.98 -17.90
CA ALA A 83 8.42 38.09 -16.79
C ALA A 83 7.83 36.76 -17.29
N THR A 84 6.98 36.78 -18.31
CA THR A 84 6.44 35.57 -18.94
C THR A 84 7.52 34.76 -19.63
N ILE A 85 8.45 35.40 -20.36
CA ILE A 85 9.58 34.73 -20.98
C ILE A 85 10.45 34.06 -19.91
N ILE A 86 10.77 34.76 -18.81
CA ILE A 86 11.54 34.19 -17.69
C ILE A 86 10.78 33.00 -17.10
N PHE A 87 9.47 33.11 -16.83
CA PHE A 87 8.69 32.00 -16.28
C PHE A 87 8.65 30.77 -17.19
N ILE A 88 8.58 30.96 -18.52
CA ILE A 88 8.62 29.87 -19.50
C ILE A 88 10.03 29.27 -19.61
N LEU A 89 11.07 30.10 -19.58
CA LEU A 89 12.47 29.67 -19.74
C LEU A 89 13.08 29.11 -18.45
N THR A 90 12.53 29.43 -17.28
CA THR A 90 12.99 28.88 -16.01
C THR A 90 12.41 27.47 -15.88
N PRO A 91 13.24 26.41 -15.97
CA PRO A 91 12.72 25.05 -15.91
C PRO A 91 11.99 24.82 -14.59
N SER A 92 10.73 24.43 -14.66
CA SER A 92 9.85 24.15 -13.52
C SER A 92 10.25 22.91 -12.71
N SER A 93 11.25 22.15 -13.19
CA SER A 93 11.69 20.94 -12.54
C SER A 93 12.75 21.26 -11.47
N VAL A 94 12.29 21.47 -10.24
CA VAL A 94 13.10 21.36 -9.01
C VAL A 94 13.63 19.93 -8.74
N PHE A 95 13.47 19.02 -9.70
CA PHE A 95 13.85 17.62 -9.58
C PHE A 95 14.92 17.29 -10.63
N HIS A 96 16.16 17.09 -10.15
CA HIS A 96 17.18 16.42 -10.93
C HIS A 96 16.97 14.91 -10.79
N CYS A 97 16.48 14.27 -11.85
CA CYS A 97 16.39 12.81 -11.91
C CYS A 97 17.79 12.22 -12.05
N GLU A 98 18.32 11.67 -10.98
CA GLU A 98 19.58 10.93 -11.01
C GLU A 98 19.32 9.43 -11.17
N ARG A 99 20.02 8.80 -12.12
CA ARG A 99 19.91 7.36 -12.34
C ARG A 99 20.81 6.65 -11.33
N VAL A 100 20.22 6.15 -10.26
CA VAL A 100 20.94 5.29 -9.30
C VAL A 100 20.99 3.86 -9.86
N ASN A 101 22.20 3.36 -10.12
CA ASN A 101 22.41 1.94 -10.37
C ASN A 101 22.59 1.23 -9.03
N LEU A 102 21.86 0.14 -8.82
CA LEU A 102 22.05 -0.69 -7.64
C LEU A 102 23.42 -1.38 -7.71
N PRO A 103 24.10 -1.58 -6.57
CA PRO A 103 25.31 -2.40 -6.54
C PRO A 103 24.98 -3.83 -6.99
N LYS A 104 26.00 -4.56 -7.43
CA LYS A 104 25.84 -5.99 -7.71
C LYS A 104 25.38 -6.70 -6.43
N PRO A 105 24.49 -7.71 -6.53
CA PRO A 105 24.08 -8.49 -5.37
C PRO A 105 25.30 -9.04 -4.62
N PRO A 106 25.27 -9.07 -3.28
CA PRO A 106 26.33 -9.69 -2.50
C PRO A 106 26.45 -11.18 -2.84
N LYS A 107 27.66 -11.74 -2.72
CA LYS A 107 27.84 -13.20 -2.85
C LYS A 107 27.14 -13.92 -1.71
N LEU A 108 26.56 -15.08 -2.01
CA LEU A 108 25.88 -15.95 -1.05
C LEU A 108 26.89 -16.78 -0.25
N GLU A 109 27.71 -16.11 0.56
CA GLU A 109 28.78 -16.70 1.38
C GLU A 109 28.58 -16.35 2.87
N GLY A 110 29.21 -17.10 3.78
CA GLY A 110 29.08 -16.91 5.22
C GLY A 110 27.63 -16.98 5.71
N VAL A 111 27.12 -15.89 6.28
CA VAL A 111 25.71 -15.79 6.75
C VAL A 111 24.69 -15.79 5.61
N LEU A 112 25.12 -15.53 4.38
CA LEU A 112 24.26 -15.50 3.19
C LEU A 112 24.30 -16.81 2.39
N THR A 113 24.98 -17.85 2.88
CA THR A 113 25.00 -19.14 2.19
C THR A 113 23.59 -19.70 2.02
N VAL A 114 23.35 -20.30 0.85
CA VAL A 114 22.10 -21.00 0.54
C VAL A 114 21.83 -22.04 1.64
N ASN A 115 20.61 -22.02 2.17
CA ASN A 115 20.16 -22.93 3.20
C ASN A 115 18.72 -23.36 2.95
N SER A 116 18.29 -24.43 3.63
CA SER A 116 16.94 -24.99 3.53
C SER A 116 16.19 -24.91 4.87
N ILE A 117 16.47 -23.87 5.68
CA ILE A 117 15.84 -23.75 7.01
C ILE A 117 14.32 -23.58 6.85
N LEU A 118 13.89 -22.74 5.89
CA LEU A 118 12.48 -22.46 5.63
C LEU A 118 11.70 -23.64 5.03
N THR A 119 12.37 -24.66 4.48
CA THR A 119 11.67 -25.87 3.97
C THR A 119 11.24 -26.82 5.09
N LYS A 120 11.67 -26.56 6.33
CA LYS A 120 11.36 -27.36 7.51
C LYS A 120 10.26 -26.72 8.38
N ALA A 121 9.61 -25.67 7.88
CA ALA A 121 8.54 -25.00 8.61
C ALA A 121 7.28 -25.88 8.62
N ASP A 122 6.60 -25.93 9.76
CA ASP A 122 5.29 -26.54 9.89
C ASP A 122 4.21 -25.56 9.40
N TYR A 123 3.22 -26.09 8.70
CA TYR A 123 2.08 -25.32 8.22
C TYR A 123 0.95 -25.40 9.25
N LEU A 124 0.55 -24.24 9.78
CA LEU A 124 -0.58 -24.12 10.68
C LEU A 124 -1.80 -23.61 9.88
N LEU A 125 -2.95 -24.27 10.04
CA LEU A 125 -4.23 -23.82 9.47
C LEU A 125 -4.17 -23.54 7.95
N GLU A 126 -3.46 -24.39 7.22
CA GLU A 126 -3.31 -24.25 5.76
C GLU A 126 -4.68 -24.20 5.08
N HIS A 127 -4.87 -23.23 4.17
CA HIS A 127 -6.13 -22.97 3.47
C HIS A 127 -7.33 -22.56 4.35
N GLN A 128 -7.15 -22.36 5.66
CA GLN A 128 -8.23 -21.95 6.57
C GLN A 128 -8.21 -20.45 6.89
N ILE A 129 -7.04 -19.82 6.83
CA ILE A 129 -6.88 -18.38 7.06
C ILE A 129 -6.54 -17.67 5.76
N PHE A 130 -7.36 -16.71 5.37
CA PHE A 130 -7.15 -15.95 4.14
C PHE A 130 -6.44 -14.62 4.40
N GLY A 131 -5.28 -14.47 3.77
CA GLY A 131 -4.42 -13.29 3.85
C GLY A 131 -4.06 -12.89 5.28
N PRO A 132 -3.41 -13.75 6.09
CA PRO A 132 -2.93 -13.39 7.41
C PRO A 132 -1.86 -12.30 7.32
N GLU A 133 -2.01 -11.24 8.12
CA GLU A 133 -1.10 -10.10 8.14
C GLU A 133 -0.62 -9.81 9.57
N SER A 134 0.70 -9.61 9.73
CA SER A 134 1.39 -9.30 10.97
C SER A 134 1.06 -10.21 12.17
N ILE A 135 2.05 -10.93 12.69
CA ILE A 135 1.84 -11.86 13.79
C ILE A 135 2.25 -11.24 15.15
N VAL A 136 1.46 -11.49 16.19
CA VAL A 136 1.82 -11.28 17.61
C VAL A 136 1.59 -12.58 18.38
N VAL A 137 2.53 -12.96 19.25
CA VAL A 137 2.39 -14.14 20.10
C VAL A 137 2.23 -13.70 21.54
N GLU A 138 1.13 -14.10 22.18
CA GLU A 138 0.83 -13.76 23.57
C GLU A 138 0.08 -14.90 24.27
N ASN A 139 0.55 -15.30 25.46
CA ASN A 139 -0.07 -16.37 26.27
C ASN A 139 -0.36 -17.65 25.47
N ASN A 140 0.62 -18.13 24.70
CA ASN A 140 0.52 -19.27 23.78
C ASN A 140 -0.49 -19.12 22.61
N ASN A 141 -1.12 -17.96 22.45
CA ASN A 141 -1.98 -17.65 21.31
C ASN A 141 -1.22 -16.86 20.25
N ILE A 142 -1.47 -17.21 18.99
CA ILE A 142 -0.98 -16.48 17.83
C ILE A 142 -2.10 -15.57 17.34
N TRP A 143 -1.87 -14.26 17.34
CA TRP A 143 -2.79 -13.24 16.86
C TRP A 143 -2.36 -12.73 15.49
N THR A 144 -3.31 -12.60 14.56
CA THR A 144 -3.06 -12.09 13.21
C THR A 144 -4.28 -11.39 12.65
N GLY A 145 -4.06 -10.39 11.79
CA GLY A 145 -5.12 -9.79 10.97
C GLY A 145 -5.44 -10.70 9.79
N THR A 146 -6.64 -10.59 9.22
CA THR A 146 -7.08 -11.32 8.02
C THR A 146 -7.53 -10.38 6.92
N GLN A 147 -7.68 -10.91 5.70
CA GLN A 147 -8.08 -10.12 4.53
C GLN A 147 -9.52 -9.62 4.56
N ASP A 148 -10.41 -10.30 5.26
CA ASP A 148 -11.80 -9.91 5.43
C ASP A 148 -12.02 -8.92 6.59
N GLY A 149 -10.96 -8.37 7.19
CA GLY A 149 -11.07 -7.32 8.21
C GLY A 149 -11.18 -7.84 9.65
N MET A 150 -10.78 -9.09 9.91
CA MET A 150 -10.76 -9.64 11.27
C MET A 150 -9.38 -9.61 11.91
N LEU A 151 -9.35 -9.57 13.23
CA LEU A 151 -8.24 -9.96 14.08
C LEU A 151 -8.60 -11.29 14.73
N ILE A 152 -7.83 -12.33 14.48
CA ILE A 152 -8.12 -13.70 14.97
C ILE A 152 -7.06 -14.17 15.96
N ALA A 153 -7.48 -15.02 16.91
CA ALA A 153 -6.61 -15.78 17.80
C ALA A 153 -6.55 -17.25 17.38
N ILE A 154 -5.34 -17.77 17.21
CA ILE A 154 -5.06 -19.17 16.94
C ILE A 154 -4.48 -19.78 18.21
N GLU A 155 -5.20 -20.76 18.75
CA GLU A 155 -4.83 -21.54 19.93
C GLU A 155 -4.82 -23.02 19.55
N HIS A 156 -3.69 -23.71 19.72
CA HIS A 156 -3.57 -25.15 19.40
C HIS A 156 -4.17 -25.51 18.02
N GLU A 157 -3.78 -24.79 16.96
CA GLU A 157 -4.28 -25.02 15.59
C GLU A 157 -5.79 -24.82 15.41
N THR A 158 -6.43 -24.05 16.30
CA THR A 158 -7.85 -23.72 16.21
C THR A 158 -8.08 -22.22 16.36
N ILE A 159 -9.00 -21.67 15.56
CA ILE A 159 -9.40 -20.26 15.67
C ILE A 159 -10.40 -20.14 16.82
N ARG A 160 -10.07 -19.37 17.87
CA ARG A 160 -10.88 -19.28 19.10
C ARG A 160 -11.59 -17.96 19.30
N LYS A 161 -10.92 -16.86 19.00
CA LYS A 161 -11.45 -15.50 19.13
C LYS A 161 -11.34 -14.78 17.79
N ASN A 162 -12.30 -13.93 17.50
CA ASN A 162 -12.22 -12.97 16.41
C ASN A 162 -12.75 -11.61 16.87
N TYR A 163 -12.09 -10.55 16.42
CA TYR A 163 -12.56 -9.17 16.52
C TYR A 163 -12.70 -8.63 15.12
N ARG A 164 -13.71 -7.79 14.88
CA ARG A 164 -13.93 -7.14 13.59
C ARG A 164 -13.91 -5.64 13.80
N PHE A 165 -13.19 -4.93 12.92
CA PHE A 165 -13.11 -3.47 13.00
C PHE A 165 -14.23 -2.80 12.22
N GLY A 166 -14.63 -3.37 11.07
CA GLY A 166 -15.73 -2.86 10.26
C GLY A 166 -17.11 -3.08 10.87
N SER A 167 -18.00 -2.10 10.71
CA SER A 167 -19.39 -2.14 11.23
C SER A 167 -20.39 -2.80 10.27
N VAL A 168 -19.92 -3.38 9.16
CA VAL A 168 -20.77 -4.00 8.13
C VAL A 168 -21.06 -5.47 8.46
N ASN A 169 -22.15 -6.00 7.91
CA ASN A 169 -22.48 -7.43 8.01
C ASN A 169 -21.26 -8.29 7.58
N PRO A 170 -20.74 -9.18 8.43
CA PRO A 170 -19.64 -10.10 8.12
C PRO A 170 -19.84 -10.90 6.84
N ASP A 171 -21.07 -11.28 6.50
CA ASP A 171 -21.38 -12.07 5.29
C ASP A 171 -21.05 -11.32 3.99
N LEU A 172 -20.88 -9.99 4.06
CA LEU A 172 -20.49 -9.16 2.93
C LEU A 172 -18.96 -8.99 2.81
N CYS A 173 -18.19 -9.43 3.81
CA CYS A 173 -16.74 -9.29 3.85
C CYS A 173 -16.08 -10.51 3.19
N ASP A 174 -16.00 -10.47 1.86
CA ASP A 174 -15.41 -11.52 1.03
C ASP A 174 -13.88 -11.43 0.89
N GLY A 175 -13.27 -10.41 1.51
CA GLY A 175 -11.84 -10.10 1.37
C GLY A 175 -11.48 -9.40 0.04
N GLY A 176 -12.47 -8.95 -0.73
CA GLY A 176 -12.28 -8.17 -1.94
C GLY A 176 -11.93 -6.71 -1.65
N PHE A 177 -11.14 -6.09 -2.54
CA PHE A 177 -10.69 -4.70 -2.43
C PHE A 177 -11.85 -3.68 -2.32
N ASP A 178 -12.99 -3.96 -2.96
CA ASP A 178 -14.16 -3.07 -2.92
C ASP A 178 -14.77 -2.98 -1.51
N MET A 179 -14.63 -4.05 -0.72
CA MET A 179 -15.19 -4.15 0.63
C MET A 179 -14.17 -3.84 1.73
N GLU A 180 -12.86 -3.81 1.43
CA GLU A 180 -11.80 -3.52 2.42
C GLU A 180 -12.05 -2.20 3.18
N SER A 181 -12.51 -1.14 2.50
CA SER A 181 -12.80 0.15 3.16
C SER A 181 -13.95 0.11 4.18
N LYS A 182 -14.81 -0.91 4.10
CA LYS A 182 -15.98 -1.09 4.96
C LYS A 182 -15.75 -2.18 6.02
N CYS A 183 -15.07 -3.26 5.63
CA CYS A 183 -14.78 -4.41 6.48
C CYS A 183 -13.53 -4.21 7.33
N GLY A 184 -12.57 -3.43 6.82
CA GLY A 184 -11.23 -3.29 7.38
C GLY A 184 -10.20 -4.17 6.65
N ARG A 185 -8.93 -3.82 6.84
CA ARG A 185 -7.74 -4.59 6.42
C ARG A 185 -6.61 -4.31 7.43
N PRO A 186 -6.50 -5.09 8.52
CA PRO A 186 -5.49 -4.92 9.56
C PRO A 186 -4.15 -5.42 9.03
N LEU A 187 -3.22 -4.50 8.75
CA LEU A 187 -1.90 -4.82 8.18
C LEU A 187 -0.77 -4.78 9.21
N GLY A 188 -1.04 -4.21 10.39
CA GLY A 188 -0.05 -4.08 11.46
C GLY A 188 -0.61 -4.51 12.80
N LEU A 189 0.13 -5.34 13.53
CA LEU A 189 -0.19 -5.75 14.89
C LEU A 189 1.07 -5.70 15.74
N ARG A 190 1.02 -5.04 16.89
CA ARG A 190 2.12 -4.97 17.86
C ARG A 190 1.60 -5.07 19.27
N GLN A 191 2.29 -5.82 20.13
CA GLN A 191 1.97 -5.84 21.55
C GLN A 191 2.20 -4.45 22.15
N LEU A 192 1.21 -3.95 22.88
CA LEU A 192 1.29 -2.68 23.60
C LEU A 192 1.64 -2.92 25.06
N SER A 193 0.98 -3.89 25.69
CA SER A 193 1.26 -4.38 27.05
C SER A 193 0.84 -5.85 27.15
N ALA A 194 1.09 -6.48 28.30
CA ALA A 194 0.45 -7.78 28.59
C ALA A 194 -1.07 -7.66 28.46
N GLY A 195 -1.68 -8.55 27.69
CA GLY A 195 -3.11 -8.61 27.40
C GLY A 195 -3.61 -7.55 26.39
N SER A 196 -2.74 -6.76 25.76
CA SER A 196 -3.19 -5.73 24.82
C SER A 196 -2.30 -5.57 23.59
N VAL A 197 -2.95 -5.35 22.45
CA VAL A 197 -2.28 -5.11 21.16
C VAL A 197 -2.77 -3.82 20.52
N LEU A 198 -1.85 -3.16 19.83
CA LEU A 198 -2.15 -2.11 18.88
C LEU A 198 -2.36 -2.75 17.50
N ALA A 199 -3.56 -2.63 16.96
CA ALA A 199 -3.91 -3.03 15.61
C ALA A 199 -4.00 -1.80 14.70
N ILE A 200 -3.40 -1.87 13.53
CA ILE A 200 -3.40 -0.81 12.52
C ILE A 200 -4.16 -1.31 11.31
N ASP A 201 -5.35 -0.75 11.13
CA ASP A 201 -6.20 -0.96 9.97
C ASP A 201 -5.93 0.09 8.90
N THR A 202 -5.82 -0.35 7.65
CA THR A 202 -5.52 0.51 6.50
C THR A 202 -6.58 1.59 6.26
N TYR A 203 -7.85 1.30 6.59
CA TYR A 203 -8.99 2.15 6.29
C TYR A 203 -9.63 2.73 7.54
N LEU A 204 -9.62 1.98 8.64
CA LEU A 204 -10.36 2.29 9.86
C LEU A 204 -9.48 2.93 10.95
N GLY A 205 -8.16 2.95 10.76
CA GLY A 205 -7.22 3.64 11.64
C GLY A 205 -6.55 2.73 12.66
N ILE A 206 -6.27 3.28 13.85
CA ILE A 206 -5.47 2.60 14.88
C ILE A 206 -6.38 2.22 16.05
N PHE A 207 -6.32 0.95 16.46
CA PHE A 207 -7.12 0.38 17.53
C PHE A 207 -6.22 -0.17 18.63
N SER A 208 -6.62 0.05 19.89
CA SER A 208 -6.10 -0.71 21.03
C SER A 208 -7.10 -1.82 21.33
N VAL A 209 -6.65 -3.08 21.25
CA VAL A 209 -7.50 -4.26 21.48
C VAL A 209 -7.04 -4.94 22.76
N ASN A 210 -7.98 -5.18 23.68
CA ASN A 210 -7.77 -6.02 24.84
C ASN A 210 -8.06 -7.49 24.45
N LEU A 211 -7.13 -8.38 24.76
CA LEU A 211 -7.12 -9.78 24.34
C LEU A 211 -7.73 -10.75 25.36
N GLU A 212 -8.11 -10.26 26.55
CA GLU A 212 -8.83 -11.03 27.58
C GLU A 212 -10.27 -11.39 27.18
#